data_AF-A0A6G1B277-F1
#
_entry.id   AF-A0A6G1B277-F1
#
_cell.length_a   1.000
_cell.length_b   1.000
_cell.length_c   1.000
_cell.angle_alpha   90.00
_cell.angle_beta   90.00
_cell.angle_gamma   90.00
#
_symmetry.space_group_name_H-M   'P 1'
#
loop_
_entity.id
_entity.type
_entity.pdbx_description
1 polymer ?
#
loop_
_entity_poly.entity_id
_entity_poly.type
_entity_poly.pdbx_seq_one_letter_code
_entity_poly.pdbx_strand_id
1 'polypeptide(L)'
;TLFARSLGSMDLTQLWVLLPLLTVAWGQYGDYGYPYQQYHDYSDDGWVNLNRQGFSYQCPHGQVVVAVRSIFNKKEGSDRQWNYACMPTPQNLGEPTECWWEEINRAGMEWYQTCSNNGLVAGFQSRYFESVLDREWQFYCCRYSKRCPYSCWLTTEYPGHYGEEMDMISYNYDYYMRGATTTFSAVER
;
A
#
# COMPACT_ATOMS: atom_id res chain seq x y z
N THR A 1 55.58 -7.98 6.26
CA THR A 1 56.45 -7.02 6.96
C THR A 1 55.71 -6.46 8.16
N LEU A 2 56.24 -6.63 9.37
CA LEU A 2 55.66 -6.08 10.62
C LEU A 2 55.94 -4.59 10.72
N PHE A 3 55.07 -3.81 11.39
CA PHE A 3 55.44 -2.88 12.47
C PHE A 3 54.19 -2.41 13.22
N ALA A 4 54.19 -2.53 14.56
CA ALA A 4 53.51 -1.56 15.43
C ALA A 4 54.24 -1.47 16.78
N ARG A 5 54.45 -0.22 17.19
CA ARG A 5 55.29 0.28 18.28
C ARG A 5 54.69 0.03 19.66
N SER A 6 55.58 -0.09 20.64
CA SER A 6 55.36 0.01 22.09
C SER A 6 54.48 1.22 22.47
N LEU A 7 53.43 1.00 23.26
CA LEU A 7 52.75 2.08 23.98
C LEU A 7 53.53 2.40 25.26
N GLY A 8 54.23 3.52 25.23
CA GLY A 8 54.70 4.20 26.44
C GLY A 8 53.52 4.72 27.27
N SER A 9 53.71 4.79 28.58
CA SER A 9 52.70 5.16 29.57
C SER A 9 52.07 6.53 29.26
N MET A 10 50.75 6.58 29.16
CA MET A 10 50.00 7.82 29.01
C MET A 10 49.75 8.45 30.38
N ASP A 11 50.21 9.70 30.50
CA ASP A 11 50.02 10.61 31.62
C ASP A 11 48.53 11.01 31.72
N LEU A 12 48.00 11.11 32.96
CA LEU A 12 46.57 11.24 33.28
C LEU A 12 45.94 12.58 32.86
N THR A 13 46.72 13.47 32.25
CA THR A 13 46.33 14.85 31.95
C THR A 13 45.86 15.10 30.52
N GLN A 14 45.92 14.11 29.61
CA GLN A 14 45.40 14.23 28.24
C GLN A 14 43.97 13.74 28.00
N LEU A 15 43.26 13.27 29.03
CA LEU A 15 41.91 12.70 28.90
C LEU A 15 40.76 13.72 28.77
N TRP A 16 41.03 15.03 28.81
CA TRP A 16 39.98 16.07 28.89
C TRP A 16 39.75 16.91 27.63
N VAL A 17 40.42 16.61 26.51
CA VAL A 17 40.27 17.42 25.27
C VAL A 17 39.67 16.64 24.10
N LEU A 18 39.43 15.33 24.23
CA LEU A 18 38.84 14.51 23.15
C LEU A 18 37.36 14.14 23.36
N LEU A 19 36.73 14.60 24.44
CA LEU A 19 35.35 14.25 24.76
C LEU A 19 34.25 14.91 23.91
N PRO A 20 34.43 16.00 23.13
CA PRO A 20 33.34 16.52 22.29
C PRO A 20 33.35 16.04 20.83
N LEU A 21 34.32 15.22 20.38
CA LEU A 21 34.35 14.73 18.99
C LEU A 21 33.77 13.32 18.80
N LEU A 22 33.49 12.59 19.88
CA LEU A 22 32.82 11.29 19.79
C LEU A 22 31.29 11.37 19.86
N THR A 23 30.69 12.52 20.19
CA THR A 23 29.22 12.65 20.22
C THR A 23 28.60 13.06 18.89
N VAL A 24 29.41 13.44 17.89
CA VAL A 24 28.91 13.82 16.54
C VAL A 24 28.93 12.63 15.56
N ALA A 25 29.76 11.61 15.78
CA ALA A 25 29.85 10.45 14.89
C ALA A 25 28.85 9.32 15.21
N TRP A 26 28.16 9.38 16.36
CA TRP A 26 27.17 8.37 16.77
C TRP A 26 25.72 8.80 16.47
N GLY A 27 25.51 10.02 15.96
CA GLY A 27 24.20 10.53 15.57
C GLY A 27 23.77 10.21 14.14
N GLN A 28 24.62 9.58 13.32
CA GLN A 28 24.35 9.30 11.90
C GLN A 28 24.49 7.83 11.49
N TYR A 29 24.78 6.92 12.42
CA TYR A 29 25.00 5.50 12.14
C TYR A 29 24.10 4.56 12.96
N GLY A 30 22.99 5.08 13.49
CA GLY A 30 21.94 4.28 14.08
C GLY A 30 20.68 4.44 13.24
N ASP A 31 20.24 3.34 12.63
CA ASP A 31 18.85 3.01 12.25
C ASP A 31 18.68 2.53 10.78
N TYR A 32 19.46 1.54 10.37
CA TYR A 32 19.10 0.66 9.26
C TYR A 32 18.72 -0.71 9.84
N GLY A 33 17.60 -0.75 10.54
CA GLY A 33 17.05 -1.96 11.12
C GLY A 33 15.53 -1.88 11.16
N TYR A 34 14.88 -1.77 9.99
CA TYR A 34 13.42 -1.91 9.93
C TYR A 34 13.04 -3.30 10.48
N PRO A 35 12.33 -3.39 11.62
CA PRO A 35 11.93 -4.66 12.17
C PRO A 35 10.95 -5.30 11.20
N TYR A 36 11.31 -6.49 10.75
CA TYR A 36 10.56 -7.34 9.83
C TYR A 36 9.35 -7.96 10.55
N GLN A 37 8.44 -7.15 11.09
CA GLN A 37 7.19 -7.58 11.74
C GLN A 37 6.35 -6.37 12.13
N GLN A 38 5.85 -5.62 11.16
CA GLN A 38 4.67 -4.80 11.37
C GLN A 38 3.59 -5.43 10.51
N TYR A 39 2.71 -6.19 11.16
CA TYR A 39 1.34 -6.40 10.70
C TYR A 39 0.94 -5.13 9.96
N HIS A 40 0.65 -5.21 8.65
CA HIS A 40 0.02 -4.09 7.97
C HIS A 40 -1.19 -3.75 8.82
N ASP A 41 -1.10 -2.62 9.51
CA ASP A 41 -2.10 -2.18 10.46
C ASP A 41 -3.27 -1.78 9.57
N TYR A 42 -4.10 -2.77 9.24
CA TYR A 42 -5.50 -2.53 8.97
C TYR A 42 -5.93 -1.70 10.16
N SER A 43 -5.99 -0.38 9.98
CA SER A 43 -6.45 0.49 11.04
C SER A 43 -7.69 -0.16 11.62
N ASP A 44 -7.72 -0.36 12.94
CA ASP A 44 -8.83 -1.00 13.68
C ASP A 44 -10.18 -0.26 13.44
N ASP A 45 -10.16 0.81 12.64
CA ASP A 45 -11.22 1.58 12.00
C ASP A 45 -12.28 0.76 11.21
N GLY A 46 -12.13 -0.57 11.08
CA GLY A 46 -13.21 -1.45 10.65
C GLY A 46 -13.53 -1.47 9.15
N TRP A 47 -14.66 -2.08 8.79
CA TRP A 47 -15.11 -2.18 7.40
C TRP A 47 -15.55 -0.81 6.87
N VAL A 48 -15.07 -0.41 5.68
CA VAL A 48 -15.42 0.90 5.08
C VAL A 48 -16.87 0.97 4.62
N ASN A 49 -17.57 -0.17 4.61
CA ASN A 49 -18.98 -0.27 4.27
C ASN A 49 -19.68 -1.42 4.99
N LEU A 50 -21.00 -1.27 5.14
CA LEU A 50 -21.91 -2.40 5.35
C LEU A 50 -22.27 -3.06 4.01
N ASN A 51 -22.84 -4.27 4.05
CA ASN A 51 -23.35 -4.89 2.83
C ASN A 51 -24.40 -4.00 2.15
N ARG A 52 -24.43 -4.04 0.82
CA ARG A 52 -25.28 -3.25 -0.08
C ARG A 52 -25.09 -1.74 0.01
N GLN A 53 -24.20 -1.26 0.88
CA GLN A 53 -23.86 0.15 1.02
C GLN A 53 -22.72 0.51 0.06
N GLY A 54 -22.83 1.68 -0.56
CA GLY A 54 -21.72 2.30 -1.30
C GLY A 54 -20.71 2.95 -0.36
N PHE A 55 -19.50 3.19 -0.86
CA PHE A 55 -18.45 3.87 -0.11
C PHE A 55 -17.55 4.70 -1.02
N SER A 56 -16.83 5.65 -0.42
CA SER A 56 -15.70 6.35 -1.00
C SER A 56 -14.57 6.35 0.02
N TYR A 57 -13.45 5.76 -0.35
CA TYR A 57 -12.27 5.60 0.48
C TYR A 57 -11.07 6.22 -0.23
N GLN A 58 -10.32 7.05 0.48
CA GLN A 58 -9.10 7.69 -0.03
C GLN A 58 -8.04 7.61 1.04
N CYS A 59 -6.84 7.22 0.63
CA CYS A 59 -5.66 7.30 1.48
C CYS A 59 -5.33 8.76 1.81
N PRO A 60 -4.70 9.02 2.97
CA PRO A 60 -4.14 10.34 3.26
C PRO A 60 -3.20 10.82 2.16
N HIS A 61 -3.06 12.13 2.03
CA HIS A 61 -2.20 12.74 1.01
C HIS A 61 -0.76 12.18 1.07
N GLY A 62 -0.21 11.79 -0.09
CA GLY A 62 1.12 11.18 -0.20
C GLY A 62 1.19 9.69 0.17
N GLN A 63 0.03 9.05 0.40
CA GLN A 63 -0.08 7.62 0.61
C GLN A 63 -0.79 6.94 -0.56
N VAL A 64 -0.57 5.64 -0.68
CA VAL A 64 -1.20 4.76 -1.68
C VAL A 64 -1.77 3.52 -1.02
N VAL A 65 -2.71 2.86 -1.69
CA VAL A 65 -3.28 1.60 -1.21
C VAL A 65 -2.22 0.51 -1.32
N VAL A 66 -2.04 -0.23 -0.23
CA VAL A 66 -1.10 -1.38 -0.16
C VAL A 66 -1.76 -2.68 0.26
N ALA A 67 -2.96 -2.63 0.85
CA ALA A 67 -3.72 -3.83 1.18
C ALA A 67 -5.19 -3.67 0.80
N VAL A 68 -5.80 -4.77 0.37
CA VAL A 68 -7.22 -4.88 0.12
C VAL A 68 -7.74 -6.17 0.73
N ARG A 69 -8.72 -6.03 1.60
CA ARG A 69 -9.42 -7.12 2.25
C ARG A 69 -10.90 -7.05 1.95
N SER A 70 -11.54 -8.21 1.81
CA SER A 70 -13.00 -8.28 1.73
C SER A 70 -13.54 -9.51 2.45
N ILE A 71 -14.72 -9.34 3.06
CA ILE A 71 -15.55 -10.46 3.52
C ILE A 71 -16.85 -10.54 2.72
N PHE A 72 -17.27 -11.74 2.36
CA PHE A 72 -18.42 -12.04 1.54
C PHE A 72 -19.61 -12.48 2.40
N ASN A 73 -20.80 -12.03 2.02
CA ASN A 73 -22.03 -12.43 2.67
C ASN A 73 -23.11 -12.78 1.65
N LYS A 74 -23.40 -14.07 1.53
CA LYS A 74 -24.45 -14.59 0.63
C LYS A 74 -25.85 -14.11 1.02
N LYS A 75 -26.14 -13.98 2.31
CA LYS A 75 -27.48 -13.61 2.80
C LYS A 75 -27.78 -12.13 2.56
N GLU A 76 -26.74 -11.30 2.57
CA GLU A 76 -26.85 -9.86 2.37
C GLU A 76 -26.69 -9.45 0.90
N GLY A 77 -27.42 -10.14 0.02
CA GLY A 77 -27.42 -9.87 -1.41
C GLY A 77 -26.12 -10.24 -2.12
N SER A 78 -25.43 -11.28 -1.65
CA SER A 78 -24.23 -11.79 -2.31
C SER A 78 -23.15 -10.71 -2.46
N ASP A 79 -22.98 -9.92 -1.40
CA ASP A 79 -22.16 -8.71 -1.43
C ASP A 79 -20.96 -8.82 -0.49
N ARG A 80 -20.00 -7.91 -0.66
CA ARG A 80 -18.77 -7.84 0.11
C ARG A 80 -18.68 -6.56 0.95
N GLN A 81 -18.16 -6.72 2.15
CA GLN A 81 -17.61 -5.60 2.93
C GLN A 81 -16.13 -5.47 2.63
N TRP A 82 -15.64 -4.24 2.55
CA TRP A 82 -14.28 -3.93 2.12
C TRP A 82 -13.50 -3.24 3.23
N ASN A 83 -12.21 -3.51 3.26
CA ASN A 83 -11.27 -2.82 4.12
C ASN A 83 -9.94 -2.66 3.36
N TYR A 84 -9.28 -1.54 3.60
CA TYR A 84 -8.11 -1.11 2.85
C TYR A 84 -7.06 -0.63 3.83
N ALA A 85 -5.78 -0.80 3.48
CA ALA A 85 -4.67 -0.18 4.20
C ALA A 85 -3.87 0.72 3.27
N CYS A 86 -3.40 1.83 3.84
CA CYS A 86 -2.60 2.82 3.13
C CYS A 86 -1.18 2.85 3.68
N MET A 87 -0.24 3.27 2.84
CA MET A 87 1.15 3.46 3.24
C MET A 87 1.74 4.69 2.54
N PRO A 88 2.59 5.47 3.23
CA PRO A 88 3.36 6.54 2.60
C PRO A 88 4.20 6.03 1.43
N THR A 89 4.20 6.78 0.33
CA THR A 89 5.13 6.49 -0.76
C THR A 89 6.55 6.92 -0.40
N PRO A 90 7.59 6.15 -0.76
CA PRO A 90 8.97 6.54 -0.53
C PRO A 90 9.36 7.83 -1.27
N GLN A 91 10.33 8.55 -0.71
CA GLN A 91 10.79 9.86 -1.22
C GLN A 91 11.32 9.85 -2.67
N ASN A 92 11.69 8.67 -3.18
CA ASN A 92 12.17 8.47 -4.54
C ASN A 92 11.06 8.52 -5.60
N LEU A 93 9.79 8.30 -5.23
CA LEU A 93 8.63 8.58 -6.08
C LEU A 93 8.37 10.10 -6.18
N GLY A 94 8.78 10.85 -5.15
CA GLY A 94 8.55 12.28 -5.03
C GLY A 94 7.18 12.59 -4.44
N GLU A 95 6.78 13.85 -4.51
CA GLU A 95 5.47 14.28 -4.04
C GLU A 95 4.38 13.96 -5.08
N PRO A 96 3.13 13.71 -4.64
CA PRO A 96 1.99 13.63 -5.53
C PRO A 96 1.77 14.98 -6.22
N THR A 97 1.60 14.94 -7.53
CA THR A 97 1.48 16.13 -8.39
C THR A 97 0.05 16.41 -8.81
N GLU A 98 -0.73 15.34 -9.00
CA GLU A 98 -2.07 15.38 -9.54
C GLU A 98 -2.79 14.12 -9.10
N CYS A 99 -4.04 14.25 -8.67
CA CYS A 99 -4.89 13.12 -8.34
C CYS A 99 -6.26 13.29 -8.99
N TRP A 100 -6.84 12.20 -9.47
CA TRP A 100 -8.10 12.20 -10.20
C TRP A 100 -8.85 10.89 -10.00
N TRP A 101 -10.14 10.91 -10.32
CA TRP A 101 -10.97 9.71 -10.40
C TRP A 101 -10.95 9.19 -11.84
N GLU A 102 -10.73 7.90 -11.99
CA GLU A 102 -10.88 7.20 -13.28
C GLU A 102 -12.34 7.07 -13.70
N GLU A 103 -12.59 6.57 -14.90
CA GLU A 103 -13.95 6.22 -15.33
C GLU A 103 -14.54 5.05 -14.52
N ILE A 104 -15.86 5.04 -14.36
CA ILE A 104 -16.57 4.01 -13.61
C ILE A 104 -16.62 2.70 -14.41
N ASN A 105 -16.17 1.61 -13.79
CA ASN A 105 -16.43 0.25 -14.24
C ASN A 105 -17.81 -0.18 -13.76
N ARG A 106 -18.64 -0.62 -14.71
CA ARG A 106 -20.03 -1.00 -14.44
C ARG A 106 -20.12 -2.40 -13.85
N ALA A 107 -21.12 -2.60 -13.00
CA ALA A 107 -21.45 -3.88 -12.39
C ALA A 107 -21.93 -4.91 -13.44
N GLY A 108 -21.68 -6.19 -13.17
CA GLY A 108 -22.17 -7.31 -13.98
C GLY A 108 -21.42 -7.52 -15.30
N MET A 109 -20.24 -6.94 -15.46
CA MET A 109 -19.36 -7.12 -16.61
C MET A 109 -17.94 -7.40 -16.16
N GLU A 110 -17.20 -8.13 -16.98
CA GLU A 110 -15.75 -8.21 -16.85
C GLU A 110 -15.11 -6.88 -17.24
N TRP A 111 -14.07 -6.49 -16.50
CA TRP A 111 -13.30 -5.28 -16.72
C TRP A 111 -11.88 -5.45 -16.21
N TYR A 112 -10.97 -4.77 -16.89
CA TYR A 112 -9.58 -4.58 -16.52
C TYR A 112 -9.32 -3.08 -16.64
N GLN A 113 -8.93 -2.43 -15.54
CA GLN A 113 -8.65 -1.00 -15.54
C GLN A 113 -7.39 -0.71 -14.73
N THR A 114 -6.55 0.14 -15.30
CA THR A 114 -5.40 0.73 -14.63
C THR A 114 -5.52 2.23 -14.63
N CYS A 115 -5.02 2.88 -13.59
CA CYS A 115 -4.82 4.33 -13.55
C CYS A 115 -4.09 4.79 -14.82
N SER A 116 -4.68 5.76 -15.51
CA SER A 116 -4.08 6.49 -16.61
C SER A 116 -2.82 7.26 -16.13
N ASN A 117 -2.10 7.90 -17.06
CA ASN A 117 -0.98 8.81 -16.75
C ASN A 117 0.06 8.29 -15.74
N ASN A 118 0.28 6.97 -15.71
CA ASN A 118 1.17 6.31 -14.76
C ASN A 118 0.86 6.55 -13.27
N GLY A 119 -0.39 6.90 -12.92
CA GLY A 119 -0.83 7.11 -11.54
C GLY A 119 -0.89 5.85 -10.67
N LEU A 120 -0.75 5.97 -9.36
CA LEU A 120 -0.90 4.87 -8.41
C LEU A 120 -2.29 4.92 -7.78
N VAL A 121 -2.85 3.76 -7.45
CA VAL A 121 -4.14 3.68 -6.76
C VAL A 121 -3.98 4.21 -5.34
N ALA A 122 -4.70 5.28 -5.04
CA ALA A 122 -4.73 5.93 -3.73
C ALA A 122 -6.12 5.87 -3.08
N GLY A 123 -7.09 5.19 -3.71
CA GLY A 123 -8.41 5.03 -3.15
C GLY A 123 -9.40 4.38 -4.11
N PHE A 124 -10.61 4.17 -3.63
CA PHE A 124 -11.70 3.53 -4.35
C PHE A 124 -13.03 4.19 -4.03
N GLN A 125 -13.91 4.19 -5.00
CA GLN A 125 -15.33 4.42 -4.80
C GLN A 125 -16.08 3.24 -5.38
N SER A 126 -17.08 2.78 -4.65
CA SER A 126 -17.90 1.66 -5.10
C SER A 126 -19.35 1.84 -4.71
N ARG A 127 -20.23 1.35 -5.58
CA ARG A 127 -21.68 1.34 -5.37
C ARG A 127 -22.22 -0.05 -5.67
N TYR A 128 -23.03 -0.58 -4.75
CA TYR A 128 -23.74 -1.83 -4.98
C TYR A 128 -24.89 -1.64 -5.97
N PHE A 129 -25.02 -2.57 -6.91
CA PHE A 129 -26.02 -2.56 -7.97
C PHE A 129 -26.90 -3.81 -7.90
N GLU A 130 -28.08 -3.64 -7.31
CA GLU A 130 -28.95 -4.75 -6.90
C GLU A 130 -29.44 -5.62 -8.06
N SER A 131 -29.64 -5.06 -9.25
CA SER A 131 -30.21 -5.80 -10.38
C SER A 131 -29.31 -6.93 -10.90
N VAL A 132 -28.01 -6.89 -10.58
CA VAL A 132 -27.03 -7.92 -10.99
C VAL A 132 -26.20 -8.46 -9.82
N LEU A 133 -26.54 -8.06 -8.59
CA LEU A 133 -25.87 -8.45 -7.34
C LEU A 133 -24.34 -8.26 -7.39
N ASP A 134 -23.89 -7.13 -7.94
CA ASP A 134 -22.48 -6.80 -8.12
C ASP A 134 -22.23 -5.31 -7.86
N ARG A 135 -20.97 -4.88 -7.88
CA ARG A 135 -20.55 -3.51 -7.57
C ARG A 135 -19.98 -2.79 -8.79
N GLU A 136 -20.35 -1.52 -8.91
CA GLU A 136 -19.62 -0.56 -9.75
C GLU A 136 -18.36 -0.12 -9.02
N TRP A 137 -17.29 0.16 -9.77
CA TRP A 137 -15.97 0.48 -9.24
C TRP A 137 -15.36 1.68 -9.93
N GLN A 138 -14.83 2.61 -9.14
CA GLN A 138 -14.07 3.76 -9.61
C GLN A 138 -12.80 3.91 -8.80
N PHE A 139 -11.69 4.16 -9.47
CA PHE A 139 -10.37 4.24 -8.83
C PHE A 139 -9.98 5.69 -8.62
N TYR A 140 -9.48 6.01 -7.43
CA TYR A 140 -8.81 7.27 -7.17
C TYR A 140 -7.32 7.07 -7.40
N CYS A 141 -6.76 7.83 -8.33
CA CYS A 141 -5.40 7.68 -8.81
C CYS A 141 -4.59 8.94 -8.55
N CYS A 142 -3.32 8.80 -8.19
CA CYS A 142 -2.39 9.91 -7.99
C CYS A 142 -1.10 9.72 -8.78
N ARG A 143 -0.66 10.75 -9.50
CA ARG A 143 0.64 10.77 -10.21
C ARG A 143 1.72 11.39 -9.35
N TYR A 144 2.90 10.78 -9.38
CA TYR A 144 4.07 11.21 -8.61
C TYR A 144 5.15 11.84 -9.51
N SER A 145 5.91 12.80 -8.97
CA SER A 145 6.75 13.71 -9.73
C SER A 145 8.08 13.12 -10.25
N LYS A 146 8.66 12.14 -9.57
CA LYS A 146 10.06 11.73 -9.82
C LYS A 146 10.20 10.41 -10.56
N ARG A 147 9.25 9.49 -10.42
CA ARG A 147 9.38 8.14 -11.00
C ARG A 147 8.04 7.61 -11.49
N CYS A 148 8.08 7.01 -12.68
CA CYS A 148 6.96 6.24 -13.21
C CYS A 148 7.05 4.77 -12.76
N PRO A 149 5.94 4.14 -12.36
CA PRO A 149 5.85 2.69 -12.20
C PRO A 149 6.12 1.98 -13.54
N TYR A 150 6.81 0.85 -13.48
CA TYR A 150 7.18 0.03 -14.64
C TYR A 150 7.11 -1.46 -14.27
N SER A 151 7.21 -2.35 -15.26
CA SER A 151 7.16 -3.81 -15.07
C SER A 151 5.93 -4.26 -14.27
N CYS A 152 4.73 -3.83 -14.67
CA CYS A 152 3.49 -4.24 -14.01
C CYS A 152 3.13 -5.70 -14.37
N TRP A 153 2.65 -6.46 -13.39
CA TRP A 153 2.05 -7.78 -13.59
C TRP A 153 0.76 -7.89 -12.77
N LEU A 154 -0.10 -8.84 -13.12
CA LEU A 154 -1.30 -9.16 -12.34
C LEU A 154 -0.91 -10.03 -11.15
N THR A 155 -1.39 -9.66 -9.97
CA THR A 155 -1.22 -10.46 -8.75
C THR A 155 -2.00 -11.77 -8.85
N THR A 156 -1.57 -12.77 -8.06
CA THR A 156 -2.27 -14.05 -7.93
C THR A 156 -3.16 -14.11 -6.69
N GLU A 157 -3.13 -13.07 -5.86
CA GLU A 157 -3.88 -12.95 -4.61
C GLU A 157 -5.32 -12.49 -4.88
N TYR A 158 -6.11 -13.34 -5.53
CA TYR A 158 -7.55 -13.15 -5.72
C TYR A 158 -8.30 -14.40 -5.22
N PRO A 159 -9.60 -14.28 -4.85
CA PRO A 159 -10.37 -15.44 -4.40
C PRO A 159 -10.53 -16.45 -5.54
N GLY A 160 -10.21 -17.72 -5.30
CA GLY A 160 -10.24 -18.75 -6.33
C GLY A 160 -11.66 -19.14 -6.74
N HIS A 161 -12.61 -18.99 -5.81
CA HIS A 161 -14.02 -19.30 -6.02
C HIS A 161 -14.95 -18.18 -5.57
N TYR A 162 -16.15 -18.16 -6.16
CA TYR A 162 -17.19 -17.24 -5.79
C TYR A 162 -17.56 -17.38 -4.31
N GLY A 163 -17.60 -16.24 -3.62
CA GLY A 163 -17.95 -16.16 -2.20
C GLY A 163 -16.81 -16.40 -1.22
N GLU A 164 -15.60 -16.71 -1.70
CA GLU A 164 -14.42 -16.76 -0.84
C GLU A 164 -13.94 -15.35 -0.45
N GLU A 165 -13.26 -15.27 0.69
CA GLU A 165 -12.70 -14.04 1.21
C GLU A 165 -11.46 -13.60 0.43
N MET A 166 -11.23 -12.29 0.43
CA MET A 166 -10.06 -11.71 -0.21
C MET A 166 -9.16 -11.08 0.84
N ASP A 167 -7.87 -11.36 0.76
CA ASP A 167 -6.84 -10.71 1.56
C ASP A 167 -5.58 -10.59 0.70
N MET A 168 -5.36 -9.41 0.15
CA MET A 168 -4.20 -9.09 -0.67
C MET A 168 -3.40 -7.99 0.02
N ILE A 169 -2.10 -8.22 0.19
CA ILE A 169 -1.16 -7.28 0.80
C ILE A 169 0.08 -7.18 -0.08
N SER A 170 0.44 -5.96 -0.47
CA SER A 170 1.73 -5.67 -1.11
C SER A 170 2.80 -5.55 -0.03
N TYR A 171 3.53 -6.64 0.21
CA TYR A 171 4.59 -6.70 1.23
C TYR A 171 5.87 -5.94 0.86
N ASN A 172 6.04 -5.59 -0.42
CA ASN A 172 7.24 -4.93 -0.91
C ASN A 172 6.99 -3.44 -1.11
N TYR A 173 7.76 -2.62 -0.41
CA TYR A 173 7.75 -1.16 -0.52
C TYR A 173 8.09 -0.62 -1.91
N ASP A 174 8.59 -1.47 -2.83
CA ASP A 174 8.88 -1.11 -4.23
C ASP A 174 7.74 -1.45 -5.21
N TYR A 175 6.65 -2.09 -4.76
CA TYR A 175 5.51 -2.45 -5.61
C TYR A 175 4.21 -1.78 -5.15
N TYR A 176 3.48 -1.23 -6.12
CA TYR A 176 2.28 -0.42 -5.88
C TYR A 176 1.14 -0.85 -6.79
N MET A 177 -0.08 -0.70 -6.29
CA MET A 177 -1.28 -0.96 -7.07
C MET A 177 -1.45 0.08 -8.16
N ARG A 178 -1.61 -0.38 -9.39
CA ARG A 178 -1.85 0.45 -10.58
C ARG A 178 -3.30 0.35 -11.07
N GLY A 179 -4.05 -0.62 -10.58
CA GLY A 179 -5.37 -0.95 -11.08
C GLY A 179 -5.82 -2.29 -10.54
N ALA A 180 -6.91 -2.80 -11.08
CA ALA A 180 -7.38 -4.14 -10.80
C ALA A 180 -8.11 -4.71 -12.03
N THR A 181 -8.47 -5.98 -11.92
CA THR A 181 -9.35 -6.67 -12.83
C THR A 181 -10.39 -7.43 -12.02
N THR A 182 -11.56 -7.65 -12.60
CA THR A 182 -12.55 -8.54 -12.01
C THR A 182 -12.39 -9.96 -12.53
N THR A 183 -12.82 -10.93 -11.71
CA THR A 183 -13.02 -12.34 -12.08
C THR A 183 -14.51 -12.67 -12.22
N PHE A 184 -15.33 -11.64 -12.49
CA PHE A 184 -16.78 -11.74 -12.56
C PHE A 184 -17.23 -12.85 -13.53
N SER A 185 -18.08 -13.77 -13.06
CA SER A 185 -18.74 -14.79 -13.87
C SER A 185 -20.25 -14.67 -13.73
N ALA A 186 -20.97 -14.56 -14.85
CA ALA A 186 -22.44 -14.55 -14.85
C ALA A 186 -23.05 -15.93 -14.58
N VAL A 187 -22.26 -17.00 -14.71
CA VAL A 187 -22.71 -18.40 -14.60
C VAL A 187 -22.57 -18.92 -13.17
N GLU A 188 -21.52 -18.51 -12.46
CA GLU A 188 -21.14 -19.07 -11.14
C GLU A 188 -21.71 -18.28 -9.94
N ARG A 189 -22.80 -17.53 -10.15
CA ARG A 189 -23.45 -16.69 -9.12
C ARG A 189 -24.27 -17.47 -8.09
#